data_AF-A0A357C418-F1
#
_entry.id   AF-A0A357C418-F1
#
_cell.length_a   1.000
_cell.length_b   1.000
_cell.length_c   1.000
_cell.angle_alpha   90.00
_cell.angle_beta   90.00
_cell.angle_gamma   90.00
#
_symmetry.space_group_name_H-M   'P 1'
#
loop_
_entity.id
_entity.type
_entity.pdbx_description
1 polymer ?
#
loop_
_entity_poly.entity_id
_entity_poly.type
_entity_poly.pdbx_seq_one_letter_code
_entity_poly.pdbx_strand_id
1 'polypeptide(L)'
;PESMPSSLWPWVGIRQPVVKPLGEVIEFREICKKIIHKIDPDGSMGMKKSWNFKDGEDYVKQQFAGVVPDWEQFKKDGVYPIYGKLDPATGKIIGKDGTEIKAPYGLPYKEDHDGKVTVDGKKRKGFGTPDGKINIHVASWEKYGFNPLPVFKAMPWHWNKDGSSKLGDGQMVLTTFKWNVHTQSRTPNVKLLTEFVHSNPAWINTATAKKIGIKNGDLIRITSGVGYIVAKARVTEGIHPKVVAVSNTMGTKFGRFATANKMGGKGKFGAADDADIKNIWWKTEGVNPNDIIPAVADPIGGSATWYDTVVKVTPAQSGDKFGDTKVDNAKHVEFFKEGMQYAYSGSKHKEMHPEVKIDWDKLPKPELKKGH
;
A
#
# COMPACT_ATOMS: atom_id res chain seq x y z
N PRO A 1 -7.40 -1.43 5.39
CA PRO A 1 -8.01 -0.16 4.95
C PRO A 1 -7.19 1.03 5.46
N GLU A 2 -6.35 1.61 4.60
CA GLU A 2 -5.92 3.00 4.80
C GLU A 2 -7.19 3.84 4.63
N SER A 3 -7.83 4.17 5.75
CA SER A 3 -9.08 4.91 5.75
C SER A 3 -8.76 6.36 5.42
N MET A 4 -9.01 6.74 4.18
CA MET A 4 -9.38 8.13 3.88
C MET A 4 -10.62 8.46 4.73
N PRO A 5 -10.67 9.60 5.44
CA PRO A 5 -11.86 9.97 6.18
C PRO A 5 -12.99 10.24 5.18
N SER A 6 -13.92 9.29 5.05
CA SER A 6 -15.10 9.39 4.17
C SER A 6 -16.05 10.51 4.56
N SER A 7 -15.88 11.11 5.75
CA SER A 7 -16.75 12.13 6.29
C SER A 7 -16.12 13.52 6.37
N LEU A 8 -14.83 13.72 6.03
CA LEU A 8 -14.09 14.99 6.17
C LEU A 8 -14.11 15.63 7.58
N TRP A 9 -14.57 14.90 8.59
CA TRP A 9 -14.53 15.31 9.99
C TRP A 9 -13.29 14.72 10.65
N PRO A 10 -12.37 15.53 11.21
CA PRO A 10 -11.29 14.98 12.00
C PRO A 10 -11.86 14.37 13.29
N TRP A 11 -11.47 13.14 13.60
CA TRP A 11 -11.83 12.48 14.84
C TRP A 11 -10.70 11.56 15.28
N VAL A 12 -10.69 11.27 16.57
CA VAL A 12 -9.83 10.27 17.20
C VAL A 12 -10.74 9.28 17.90
N GLY A 13 -10.45 7.99 17.77
CA GLY A 13 -11.16 6.96 18.53
C GLY A 13 -10.20 6.04 19.24
N ILE A 14 -10.67 5.48 20.35
CA ILE A 14 -9.92 4.53 21.16
C ILE A 14 -10.30 3.10 20.82
N ARG A 15 -9.29 2.24 20.67
CA ARG A 15 -9.51 0.79 20.58
C ARG A 15 -9.32 0.19 21.96
N GLN A 16 -10.41 -0.30 22.54
CA GLN A 16 -10.41 -0.98 23.83
C GLN A 16 -10.37 -2.49 23.63
N PRO A 17 -9.61 -3.26 24.44
CA PRO A 17 -9.63 -4.72 24.37
C PRO A 17 -11.03 -5.26 24.65
N VAL A 18 -11.64 -5.94 23.66
CA VAL A 18 -12.96 -6.57 23.82
C VAL A 18 -12.85 -7.89 24.58
N VAL A 19 -11.73 -8.60 24.41
CA VAL A 19 -11.40 -9.85 25.11
C VAL A 19 -9.97 -9.80 25.60
N LYS A 20 -9.65 -10.63 26.59
CA LYS A 20 -8.25 -10.87 26.98
C LYS A 20 -7.48 -11.48 25.79
N PRO A 21 -6.20 -11.14 25.60
CA PRO A 21 -5.36 -11.81 24.61
C PRO A 21 -5.41 -13.32 24.79
N LEU A 22 -5.47 -14.05 23.66
CA LEU A 22 -5.51 -15.50 23.66
C LEU A 22 -4.09 -16.08 23.79
N GLY A 23 -3.94 -17.17 24.53
CA GLY A 23 -2.64 -17.81 24.76
C GLY A 23 -1.65 -16.88 25.46
N GLU A 24 -0.41 -16.86 24.99
CA GLU A 24 0.67 -16.02 25.52
C GLU A 24 0.86 -14.72 24.73
N VAL A 25 -0.14 -14.33 23.92
CA VAL A 25 -0.05 -13.11 23.11
C VAL A 25 0.05 -11.90 24.04
N ILE A 26 1.10 -11.11 23.83
CA ILE A 26 1.34 -9.85 24.51
C ILE A 26 1.27 -8.69 23.52
N GLU A 27 0.83 -7.55 24.02
CA GLU A 27 0.67 -6.34 23.24
C GLU A 27 2.03 -5.75 22.82
N PHE A 28 2.09 -5.13 21.64
CA PHE A 28 3.37 -4.74 21.01
C PHE A 28 4.20 -3.79 21.86
N ARG A 29 3.59 -2.80 22.53
CA ARG A 29 4.32 -1.86 23.38
C ARG A 29 4.94 -2.54 24.60
N GLU A 30 4.26 -3.54 25.18
CA GLU A 30 4.84 -4.36 26.25
C GLU A 30 6.04 -5.19 25.76
N ILE A 31 5.98 -5.72 24.52
CA ILE A 31 7.13 -6.39 23.89
C ILE A 31 8.32 -5.42 23.79
N CYS A 32 8.09 -4.22 23.24
CA CYS A 32 9.14 -3.20 23.10
C CYS A 32 9.72 -2.79 24.47
N LYS A 33 8.86 -2.55 25.47
CA LYS A 33 9.28 -2.22 26.83
C LYS A 33 10.17 -3.31 27.43
N LYS A 34 9.80 -4.59 27.30
CA LYS A 34 10.61 -5.73 27.77
C LYS A 34 11.98 -5.79 27.08
N ILE A 35 12.02 -5.58 25.76
CA ILE A 35 13.28 -5.55 25.00
C ILE A 35 14.17 -4.40 25.49
N ILE A 36 13.59 -3.20 25.62
CA ILE A 36 14.34 -2.00 26.01
C ILE A 36 14.86 -2.10 27.44
N HIS A 37 14.05 -2.60 28.37
CA HIS A 37 14.47 -2.80 29.76
C HIS A 37 15.53 -3.91 29.88
N LYS A 38 15.65 -4.80 28.88
CA LYS A 38 16.75 -5.77 28.81
C LYS A 38 18.04 -5.17 28.23
N ILE A 39 17.92 -4.24 27.27
CA ILE A 39 19.06 -3.55 26.67
C ILE A 39 19.64 -2.50 27.63
N ASP A 40 18.77 -1.77 28.34
CA ASP A 40 19.12 -0.68 29.27
C ASP A 40 18.58 -0.99 30.68
N PRO A 41 19.10 -2.03 31.36
CA PRO A 41 18.54 -2.50 32.63
C PRO A 41 18.72 -1.48 33.77
N ASP A 42 19.83 -0.74 33.77
CA ASP A 42 20.16 0.29 34.76
C ASP A 42 19.68 1.70 34.36
N GLY A 43 19.23 1.88 33.12
CA GLY A 43 18.77 3.18 32.62
C GLY A 43 19.90 4.12 32.20
N SER A 44 21.15 3.66 32.18
CA SER A 44 22.33 4.44 31.82
C SER A 44 22.29 4.95 30.38
N MET A 45 21.58 4.25 29.48
CA MET A 45 21.38 4.67 28.09
C MET A 45 20.19 5.62 27.92
N GLY A 46 19.43 5.89 28.99
CA GLY A 46 18.27 6.79 28.99
C GLY A 46 17.03 6.23 28.30
N MET A 47 17.10 5.07 27.64
CA MET A 47 15.98 4.47 26.92
C MET A 47 14.88 4.00 27.87
N LYS A 48 15.26 3.46 29.04
CA LYS A 48 14.32 3.02 30.07
C LYS A 48 13.41 4.15 30.55
N LYS A 49 13.92 5.40 30.58
CA LYS A 49 13.14 6.59 30.97
C LYS A 49 12.03 6.91 29.96
N SER A 50 12.32 6.76 28.67
CA SER A 50 11.34 6.99 27.59
C SER A 50 10.27 5.89 27.47
N TRP A 51 10.48 4.75 28.13
CA TRP A 51 9.57 3.60 28.15
C TRP A 51 9.07 3.30 29.57
N ASN A 52 8.72 4.37 30.28
CA ASN A 52 8.25 4.34 31.66
C ASN A 52 6.72 4.42 31.73
N PHE A 53 6.07 3.28 31.48
CA PHE A 53 4.63 3.12 31.65
C PHE A 53 4.34 1.77 32.31
N LYS A 54 3.25 1.69 33.08
CA LYS A 54 2.83 0.46 33.76
C LYS A 54 2.41 -0.61 32.75
N ASP A 55 1.51 -0.26 31.84
CA ASP A 55 0.94 -1.12 30.81
C ASP A 55 0.55 -0.30 29.56
N GLY A 56 0.05 -0.98 28.53
CA GLY A 56 -0.40 -0.34 27.30
C GLY A 56 -1.56 0.65 27.47
N GLU A 57 -2.34 0.59 28.56
CA GLU A 57 -3.36 1.58 28.88
C GLU A 57 -2.72 2.83 29.49
N ASP A 58 -1.85 2.66 30.49
CA ASP A 58 -1.09 3.75 31.10
C ASP A 58 -0.31 4.55 30.04
N TYR A 59 0.31 3.87 29.07
CA TYR A 59 0.97 4.53 27.94
C TYR A 59 0.05 5.49 27.17
N VAL A 60 -1.19 5.09 26.86
CA VAL A 60 -2.13 5.98 26.13
C VAL A 60 -2.64 7.07 27.06
N LYS A 61 -2.95 6.74 28.32
CA LYS A 61 -3.43 7.70 29.31
C LYS A 61 -2.45 8.86 29.49
N GLN A 62 -1.14 8.59 29.52
CA GLN A 62 -0.11 9.63 29.59
C GLN A 62 -0.13 10.60 28.39
N GLN A 63 -0.52 10.13 27.19
CA GLN A 63 -0.66 10.99 25.99
C GLN A 63 -1.89 11.92 26.05
N PHE A 64 -2.84 11.63 26.94
CA PHE A 64 -4.04 12.45 27.16
C PHE A 64 -3.84 13.55 28.21
N ALA A 65 -2.64 13.71 28.75
CA ALA A 65 -2.33 14.79 29.68
C ALA A 65 -2.63 16.16 29.03
N GLY A 66 -3.55 16.92 29.63
CA GLY A 66 -3.95 18.24 29.13
C GLY A 66 -4.91 18.23 27.92
N VAL A 67 -5.40 17.06 27.51
CA VAL A 67 -6.41 16.93 26.44
C VAL A 67 -7.82 17.03 27.04
N VAL A 68 -8.73 17.69 26.30
CA VAL A 68 -10.17 17.69 26.57
C VAL A 68 -10.85 16.88 25.46
N PRO A 69 -11.66 15.85 25.79
CA PRO A 69 -12.09 15.44 27.12
C PRO A 69 -10.98 14.64 27.82
N ASP A 70 -11.08 14.50 29.14
CA ASP A 70 -10.11 13.69 29.89
C ASP A 70 -10.16 12.21 29.47
N TRP A 71 -9.17 11.44 29.95
CA TRP A 71 -9.03 10.03 29.62
C TRP A 71 -10.27 9.19 29.97
N GLU A 72 -10.88 9.40 31.13
CA GLU A 72 -12.00 8.58 31.59
C GLU A 72 -13.25 8.85 30.73
N GLN A 73 -13.49 10.12 30.40
CA GLN A 73 -14.57 10.52 29.52
C GLN A 73 -14.33 10.02 28.07
N PHE A 74 -13.12 10.16 27.53
CA PHE A 74 -12.79 9.64 26.20
C PHE A 74 -12.92 8.12 26.11
N LYS A 75 -12.48 7.40 27.14
CA LYS A 75 -12.61 5.94 27.23
C LYS A 75 -14.08 5.51 27.26
N LYS A 76 -14.94 6.26 27.94
CA LYS A 76 -16.39 6.04 27.96
C LYS A 76 -17.04 6.33 26.60
N ASP A 77 -16.67 7.44 25.97
CA ASP A 77 -17.28 7.90 24.72
C ASP A 77 -16.79 7.12 23.50
N GLY A 78 -15.56 6.60 23.55
CA GLY A 78 -14.93 5.82 22.49
C GLY A 78 -14.40 6.64 21.30
N VAL A 79 -14.97 7.83 21.06
CA VAL A 79 -14.64 8.73 19.95
C VAL A 79 -14.71 10.19 20.39
N TYR A 80 -13.83 11.02 19.83
CA TYR A 80 -13.83 12.46 20.07
C TYR A 80 -13.36 13.25 18.82
N PRO A 81 -13.94 14.42 18.53
CA PRO A 81 -15.15 14.96 19.15
C PRO A 81 -16.43 14.27 18.65
N ILE A 82 -17.45 14.25 19.50
CA ILE A 82 -18.80 13.88 19.11
C ILE A 82 -19.47 15.14 18.56
N TYR A 83 -19.55 15.24 17.23
CA TYR A 83 -20.11 16.41 16.56
C TYR A 83 -21.63 16.49 16.70
N GLY A 84 -22.35 15.37 16.65
CA GLY A 84 -23.81 15.31 16.66
C GLY A 84 -24.32 13.88 16.53
N LYS A 85 -25.57 13.71 16.07
CA LYS A 85 -26.16 12.39 15.78
C LYS A 85 -26.20 12.14 14.26
N LEU A 86 -26.02 10.90 13.82
CA LEU A 86 -26.24 10.53 12.43
C LEU A 86 -27.74 10.46 12.16
N ASP A 87 -28.23 11.24 11.19
CA ASP A 87 -29.55 11.06 10.62
C ASP A 87 -29.50 9.86 9.63
N PRO A 88 -30.19 8.75 9.92
CA PRO A 88 -30.13 7.56 9.07
C PRO A 88 -30.78 7.74 7.70
N ALA A 89 -31.70 8.71 7.53
CA ALA A 89 -32.36 8.95 6.25
C ALA A 89 -31.46 9.72 5.27
N THR A 90 -30.69 10.67 5.78
CA THR A 90 -29.85 11.56 4.95
C THR A 90 -28.36 11.21 5.00
N GLY A 91 -27.93 10.42 5.98
CA GLY A 91 -26.51 10.13 6.25
C GLY A 91 -25.73 11.33 6.80
N LYS A 92 -26.41 12.40 7.22
CA LYS A 92 -25.79 13.65 7.70
C LYS A 92 -25.67 13.67 9.21
N ILE A 93 -24.70 14.42 9.72
CA ILE A 93 -24.58 14.69 11.16
C ILE A 93 -25.50 15.87 11.50
N ILE A 94 -26.40 15.68 12.46
CA ILE A 94 -27.36 16.69 12.92
C ILE A 94 -27.12 17.09 14.38
N GLY A 95 -27.41 18.35 14.68
CA GLY A 95 -27.41 18.92 16.02
C GLY A 95 -28.64 18.50 16.83
N LYS A 96 -28.72 18.98 18.07
CA LYS A 96 -29.84 18.69 18.98
C LYS A 96 -31.18 19.24 18.46
N ASP A 97 -31.13 20.27 17.63
CA ASP A 97 -32.28 20.92 17.00
C ASP A 97 -32.68 20.28 15.66
N GLY A 98 -32.02 19.18 15.26
CA GLY A 98 -32.26 18.51 13.99
C GLY A 98 -31.60 19.18 12.78
N THR A 99 -30.85 20.27 12.97
CA THR A 99 -30.16 20.95 11.88
C THR A 99 -28.88 20.22 11.49
N GLU A 100 -28.56 20.18 10.19
CA GLU A 100 -27.31 19.60 9.70
C GLU A 100 -26.11 20.41 10.21
N ILE A 101 -25.20 19.74 10.90
CA ILE A 101 -23.89 20.29 11.25
C ILE A 101 -22.97 20.06 10.05
N LYS A 102 -22.42 21.14 9.50
CA LYS A 102 -21.50 21.09 8.35
C LYS A 102 -20.05 21.14 8.80
N ALA A 103 -19.20 20.33 8.15
CA ALA A 103 -17.78 20.26 8.48
C ALA A 103 -17.11 21.63 8.24
N PRO A 104 -16.33 22.16 9.19
CA PRO A 104 -15.60 23.42 9.03
C PRO A 104 -14.64 23.42 7.82
N TYR A 105 -14.21 22.25 7.36
CA TYR A 105 -13.29 22.07 6.24
C TYR A 105 -13.89 22.37 4.86
N GLY A 106 -15.13 22.88 4.81
CA GLY A 106 -15.71 23.54 3.63
C GLY A 106 -15.47 25.06 3.55
N LEU A 107 -14.84 25.67 4.56
CA LEU A 107 -14.48 27.10 4.52
C LEU A 107 -13.04 27.25 4.02
N PRO A 108 -12.81 27.94 2.89
CA PRO A 108 -11.60 27.74 2.10
C PRO A 108 -10.32 28.27 2.75
N TYR A 109 -10.38 29.06 3.83
CA TYR A 109 -9.18 29.66 4.41
C TYR A 109 -9.36 29.98 5.91
N LYS A 110 -8.38 29.62 6.76
CA LYS A 110 -8.24 30.24 8.09
C LYS A 110 -7.47 31.55 7.93
N GLU A 111 -8.05 32.66 8.40
CA GLU A 111 -7.29 33.91 8.54
C GLU A 111 -6.12 33.67 9.49
N ASP A 112 -4.97 34.18 9.09
CA ASP A 112 -3.73 34.05 9.82
C ASP A 112 -2.94 35.32 9.58
N HIS A 113 -2.71 36.11 10.63
CA HIS A 113 -1.96 37.36 10.53
C HIS A 113 -0.54 37.12 10.00
N ASP A 114 0.02 35.95 10.31
CA ASP A 114 1.34 35.51 9.87
C ASP A 114 1.24 34.60 8.63
N GLY A 115 0.07 34.61 7.99
CA GLY A 115 -0.23 33.84 6.80
C GLY A 115 0.69 34.18 5.63
N LYS A 116 1.03 33.14 4.86
CA LYS A 116 1.95 33.23 3.73
C LYS A 116 1.31 33.74 2.44
N VAL A 117 -0.02 33.71 2.36
CA VAL A 117 -0.77 34.10 1.15
C VAL A 117 -1.86 35.11 1.48
N THR A 118 -2.12 36.01 0.53
CA THR A 118 -3.24 36.94 0.59
C THR A 118 -4.31 36.50 -0.39
N VAL A 119 -5.53 36.28 0.11
CA VAL A 119 -6.73 35.93 -0.68
C VAL A 119 -7.86 36.84 -0.22
N ASP A 120 -8.52 37.52 -1.17
CA ASP A 120 -9.59 38.50 -0.90
C ASP A 120 -9.20 39.58 0.11
N GLY A 121 -7.97 40.08 0.00
CA GLY A 121 -7.42 41.11 0.90
C GLY A 121 -7.07 40.62 2.32
N LYS A 122 -7.23 39.32 2.61
CA LYS A 122 -6.95 38.75 3.93
C LYS A 122 -5.75 37.81 3.88
N LYS A 123 -4.86 37.92 4.87
CA LYS A 123 -3.75 36.98 5.05
C LYS A 123 -4.25 35.64 5.57
N ARG A 124 -3.77 34.56 4.96
CA ARG A 124 -4.14 33.17 5.25
C ARG A 124 -2.88 32.32 5.33
N LYS A 125 -2.92 31.27 6.16
CA LYS A 125 -1.78 30.35 6.36
C LYS A 125 -1.22 29.79 5.04
N GLY A 126 -2.10 29.48 4.09
CA GLY A 126 -1.75 28.84 2.83
C GLY A 126 -1.44 27.34 2.98
N PHE A 127 -0.85 26.76 1.94
CA PHE A 127 -0.38 25.37 1.91
C PHE A 127 0.93 25.19 2.69
N GLY A 128 1.31 23.93 2.96
CA GLY A 128 2.57 23.60 3.66
C GLY A 128 3.86 23.92 2.89
N THR A 129 3.76 24.52 1.70
CA THR A 129 4.90 24.96 0.90
C THR A 129 5.59 26.19 1.52
N PRO A 130 6.85 26.48 1.15
CA PRO A 130 7.57 27.65 1.67
C PRO A 130 6.81 28.97 1.48
N ASP A 131 6.13 29.14 0.35
CA ASP A 131 5.37 30.32 -0.07
C ASP A 131 3.85 30.22 0.15
N GLY A 132 3.38 29.10 0.71
CA GLY A 132 1.97 28.90 1.02
C GLY A 132 1.06 28.65 -0.18
N LYS A 133 1.61 28.39 -1.38
CA LYS A 133 0.86 28.15 -2.63
C LYS A 133 0.99 26.69 -3.11
N ILE A 134 0.14 26.28 -4.05
CA ILE A 134 0.35 25.03 -4.80
C ILE A 134 1.39 25.32 -5.88
N ASN A 135 2.53 24.64 -5.81
CA ASN A 135 3.65 24.92 -6.70
C ASN A 135 3.58 23.97 -7.90
N ILE A 136 2.92 24.43 -8.97
CA ILE A 136 2.96 23.75 -10.29
C ILE A 136 4.38 23.81 -10.86
N HIS A 137 5.09 24.91 -10.61
CA HIS A 137 6.49 25.09 -10.96
C HIS A 137 7.37 25.04 -9.71
N VAL A 138 8.34 24.14 -9.68
CA VAL A 138 9.29 23.95 -8.56
C VAL A 138 10.71 24.16 -9.07
N ALA A 139 11.14 25.42 -9.18
CA ALA A 139 12.45 25.81 -9.73
C ALA A 139 13.63 25.07 -9.07
N SER A 140 13.52 24.73 -7.77
CA SER A 140 14.56 24.02 -7.04
C SER A 140 14.80 22.59 -7.51
N TRP A 141 13.97 22.04 -8.42
CA TRP A 141 14.15 20.72 -9.03
C TRP A 141 15.15 20.75 -10.19
N GLU A 142 15.28 21.88 -10.89
CA GLU A 142 16.23 22.04 -12.00
C GLU A 142 17.67 21.79 -11.54
N LYS A 143 18.01 22.19 -10.32
CA LYS A 143 19.35 21.96 -9.74
C LYS A 143 19.71 20.47 -9.64
N TYR A 144 18.73 19.59 -9.64
CA TYR A 144 18.92 18.14 -9.67
C TYR A 144 18.70 17.56 -11.08
N GLY A 145 18.59 18.37 -12.12
CA GLY A 145 18.35 17.93 -13.50
C GLY A 145 16.90 17.48 -13.77
N PHE A 146 15.95 17.76 -12.89
CA PHE A 146 14.53 17.47 -13.10
C PHE A 146 13.82 18.64 -13.78
N ASN A 147 12.73 18.34 -14.48
CA ASN A 147 11.84 19.37 -15.01
C ASN A 147 11.12 20.06 -13.83
N PRO A 148 11.10 21.40 -13.75
CA PRO A 148 10.41 22.09 -12.67
C PRO A 148 8.89 22.07 -12.83
N LEU A 149 8.36 21.68 -14.00
CA LEU A 149 6.94 21.51 -14.26
C LEU A 149 6.56 20.01 -14.26
N PRO A 150 5.30 19.68 -13.95
CA PRO A 150 4.78 18.36 -14.20
C PRO A 150 4.77 18.10 -15.70
N VAL A 151 5.47 17.04 -16.11
CA VAL A 151 5.54 16.61 -17.51
C VAL A 151 5.26 15.12 -17.60
N PHE A 152 4.63 14.71 -18.70
CA PHE A 152 4.51 13.29 -18.99
C PHE A 152 5.88 12.73 -19.35
N LYS A 153 6.31 11.70 -18.63
CA LYS A 153 7.52 10.93 -18.92
C LYS A 153 7.11 9.51 -19.30
N ALA A 154 7.42 9.13 -20.53
CA ALA A 154 7.17 7.78 -21.01
C ALA A 154 8.09 6.79 -20.27
N MET A 155 7.50 5.75 -19.68
CA MET A 155 8.29 4.76 -18.95
C MET A 155 9.21 3.98 -19.90
N PRO A 156 10.51 3.85 -19.57
CA PRO A 156 11.52 3.34 -20.49
C PRO A 156 11.32 1.86 -20.83
N TRP A 157 10.67 1.07 -19.97
CA TRP A 157 10.46 -0.37 -20.15
C TRP A 157 9.37 -0.72 -21.17
N HIS A 158 8.39 0.15 -21.40
CA HIS A 158 7.26 -0.15 -22.30
C HIS A 158 6.95 0.94 -23.34
N TRP A 159 7.71 2.04 -23.38
CA TRP A 159 7.62 3.09 -24.40
C TRP A 159 8.98 3.46 -25.00
N ASN A 160 8.97 3.82 -26.29
CA ASN A 160 10.05 4.47 -27.01
C ASN A 160 10.04 5.98 -26.78
N LYS A 161 11.15 6.66 -27.10
CA LYS A 161 11.30 8.12 -26.94
C LYS A 161 10.35 8.91 -27.85
N ASP A 162 9.92 8.34 -28.96
CA ASP A 162 8.94 8.91 -29.89
C ASP A 162 7.48 8.71 -29.44
N GLY A 163 7.26 8.08 -28.28
CA GLY A 163 5.92 7.78 -27.77
C GLY A 163 5.27 6.55 -28.40
N SER A 164 5.98 5.75 -29.20
CA SER A 164 5.48 4.44 -29.64
C SER A 164 5.67 3.37 -28.54
N SER A 165 4.84 2.34 -28.54
CA SER A 165 4.91 1.27 -27.54
C SER A 165 6.07 0.31 -27.83
N LYS A 166 6.82 -0.10 -26.80
CA LYS A 166 7.81 -1.18 -26.87
C LYS A 166 7.22 -2.57 -26.66
N LEU A 167 5.94 -2.67 -26.33
CA LEU A 167 5.29 -3.94 -26.09
C LEU A 167 5.20 -4.72 -27.40
N GLY A 168 5.94 -5.82 -27.48
CA GLY A 168 5.84 -6.79 -28.55
C GLY A 168 4.57 -7.65 -28.47
N ASP A 169 4.40 -8.53 -29.45
CA ASP A 169 3.26 -9.44 -29.48
C ASP A 169 3.20 -10.35 -28.25
N GLY A 170 2.03 -10.39 -27.60
CA GLY A 170 1.80 -11.17 -26.39
C GLY A 170 2.42 -10.58 -25.10
N GLN A 171 3.08 -9.43 -25.19
CA GLN A 171 3.48 -8.66 -24.02
C GLN A 171 2.33 -7.78 -23.53
N MET A 172 2.21 -7.71 -22.20
CA MET A 172 1.18 -6.97 -21.50
C MET A 172 1.80 -6.26 -20.30
N VAL A 173 1.12 -5.24 -19.81
CA VAL A 173 1.44 -4.66 -18.50
C VAL A 173 0.71 -5.47 -17.44
N LEU A 174 1.46 -6.01 -16.47
CA LEU A 174 0.91 -6.62 -15.27
C LEU A 174 0.48 -5.52 -14.30
N THR A 175 -0.77 -5.60 -13.86
CA THR A 175 -1.28 -4.78 -12.76
C THR A 175 -1.81 -5.67 -11.63
N THR A 176 -1.88 -5.11 -10.42
CA THR A 176 -2.46 -5.80 -9.27
C THR A 176 -3.68 -5.07 -8.75
N PHE A 177 -4.58 -5.81 -8.11
CA PHE A 177 -5.78 -5.26 -7.51
C PHE A 177 -6.14 -5.96 -6.21
N LYS A 178 -7.07 -5.39 -5.46
CA LYS A 178 -7.59 -5.96 -4.21
C LYS A 178 -9.02 -6.43 -4.43
N TRP A 179 -9.35 -7.59 -3.86
CA TRP A 179 -10.74 -7.99 -3.75
C TRP A 179 -11.45 -7.12 -2.70
N ASN A 180 -12.71 -6.80 -2.93
CA ASN A 180 -13.53 -6.04 -2.00
C ASN A 180 -13.69 -6.71 -0.62
N VAL A 181 -13.61 -8.05 -0.55
CA VAL A 181 -13.75 -8.81 0.69
C VAL A 181 -12.45 -8.94 1.50
N HIS A 182 -11.28 -8.65 0.90
CA HIS A 182 -9.99 -8.88 1.55
C HIS A 182 -9.18 -7.59 1.73
N THR A 183 -8.39 -7.55 2.80
CA THR A 183 -7.38 -6.52 3.01
C THR A 183 -5.99 -7.08 2.74
N GLN A 184 -5.53 -6.93 1.48
CA GLN A 184 -4.22 -7.41 1.02
C GLN A 184 -4.02 -8.91 1.38
N SER A 185 -2.76 -9.32 1.57
CA SER A 185 -2.38 -10.69 1.97
C SER A 185 -2.61 -11.03 3.45
N ARG A 186 -3.25 -10.14 4.24
CA ARG A 186 -3.45 -10.34 5.69
C ARG A 186 -4.68 -11.17 6.03
N THR A 187 -5.71 -11.09 5.19
CA THR A 187 -7.01 -11.74 5.41
C THR A 187 -7.28 -13.07 4.68
N PRO A 188 -6.40 -13.65 3.84
CA PRO A 188 -6.67 -14.95 3.21
C PRO A 188 -6.86 -16.12 4.18
N ASN A 189 -6.48 -15.99 5.45
CA ASN A 189 -6.71 -17.03 6.45
C ASN A 189 -7.95 -16.79 7.33
N VAL A 190 -8.79 -15.80 6.99
CA VAL A 190 -10.05 -15.55 7.68
C VAL A 190 -11.14 -16.35 6.97
N LYS A 191 -11.62 -17.43 7.61
CA LYS A 191 -12.48 -18.45 6.98
C LYS A 191 -13.66 -17.89 6.18
N LEU A 192 -14.42 -16.96 6.75
CA LEU A 192 -15.60 -16.38 6.10
C LEU A 192 -15.23 -15.56 4.85
N LEU A 193 -14.10 -14.85 4.87
CA LEU A 193 -13.67 -14.06 3.72
C LEU A 193 -13.14 -14.96 2.61
N THR A 194 -12.37 -15.99 2.99
CA THR A 194 -11.79 -16.95 2.05
C THR A 194 -12.85 -17.82 1.39
N GLU A 195 -13.94 -18.14 2.09
CA GLU A 195 -15.06 -18.85 1.49
C GLU A 195 -15.63 -18.09 0.28
N PHE A 196 -15.78 -16.75 0.38
CA PHE A 196 -16.20 -15.91 -0.75
C PHE A 196 -15.15 -15.81 -1.85
N VAL A 197 -13.88 -15.60 -1.49
CA VAL A 197 -12.77 -15.49 -2.44
C VAL A 197 -11.60 -16.32 -1.94
N HIS A 198 -11.36 -17.46 -2.57
CA HIS A 198 -10.26 -18.39 -2.26
C HIS A 198 -9.30 -18.59 -3.45
N SER A 199 -9.53 -17.88 -4.56
CA SER A 199 -8.63 -17.92 -5.71
C SER A 199 -8.54 -16.54 -6.36
N ASN A 200 -7.44 -16.32 -7.07
CA ASN A 200 -7.18 -15.08 -7.79
C ASN A 200 -6.74 -15.39 -9.23
N PRO A 201 -7.67 -15.81 -10.10
CA PRO A 201 -7.35 -15.98 -11.52
C PRO A 201 -6.85 -14.67 -12.13
N ALA A 202 -6.00 -14.78 -13.14
CA ALA A 202 -5.48 -13.67 -13.91
C ALA A 202 -6.52 -13.18 -14.92
N TRP A 203 -6.91 -11.91 -14.83
CA TRP A 203 -7.88 -11.31 -15.73
C TRP A 203 -7.19 -10.97 -17.04
N ILE A 204 -7.77 -11.41 -18.16
CA ILE A 204 -7.25 -11.18 -19.51
C ILE A 204 -8.40 -10.82 -20.45
N ASN A 205 -8.16 -9.88 -21.36
CA ASN A 205 -9.15 -9.45 -22.32
C ASN A 205 -9.52 -10.59 -23.29
N THR A 206 -10.78 -10.65 -23.72
CA THR A 206 -11.31 -11.65 -24.67
C THR A 206 -10.57 -11.66 -26.01
N ALA A 207 -10.30 -10.50 -26.62
CA ALA A 207 -9.65 -10.39 -27.92
C ALA A 207 -8.20 -10.86 -27.84
N THR A 208 -7.52 -10.48 -26.76
CA THR A 208 -6.15 -10.93 -26.47
C THR A 208 -6.11 -12.42 -26.22
N ALA A 209 -7.00 -12.96 -25.37
CA ALA A 209 -7.11 -14.38 -25.08
C ALA A 209 -7.38 -15.20 -26.34
N LYS A 210 -8.28 -14.74 -27.22
CA LYS A 210 -8.56 -15.35 -28.52
C LYS A 210 -7.32 -15.36 -29.42
N LYS A 211 -6.57 -14.25 -29.50
CA LYS A 211 -5.34 -14.14 -30.32
C LYS A 211 -4.27 -15.15 -29.87
N ILE A 212 -4.16 -15.42 -28.58
CA ILE A 212 -3.14 -16.33 -28.01
C ILE A 212 -3.67 -17.71 -27.61
N GLY A 213 -4.90 -18.05 -28.03
CA GLY A 213 -5.48 -19.38 -27.85
C GLY A 213 -5.83 -19.77 -26.40
N ILE A 214 -6.12 -18.79 -25.53
CA ILE A 214 -6.46 -19.00 -24.12
C ILE A 214 -7.97 -18.95 -23.93
N LYS A 215 -8.54 -19.93 -23.23
CA LYS A 215 -9.95 -19.98 -22.82
C LYS A 215 -10.09 -19.66 -21.33
N ASN A 216 -11.31 -19.32 -20.92
CA ASN A 216 -11.61 -19.07 -19.52
C ASN A 216 -11.39 -20.34 -18.69
N GLY A 217 -10.61 -20.22 -17.61
CA GLY A 217 -10.26 -21.33 -16.72
C GLY A 217 -8.95 -22.05 -17.06
N ASP A 218 -8.38 -21.82 -18.25
CA ASP A 218 -7.11 -22.44 -18.66
C ASP A 218 -5.96 -22.03 -17.73
N LEU A 219 -4.97 -22.92 -17.59
CA LEU A 219 -3.71 -22.56 -16.96
C LEU A 219 -2.88 -21.72 -17.93
N ILE A 220 -2.33 -20.64 -17.42
CA ILE A 220 -1.49 -19.69 -18.15
C ILE A 220 -0.22 -19.43 -17.37
N ARG A 221 0.87 -19.16 -18.09
CA ARG A 221 2.12 -18.69 -17.50
C ARG A 221 2.22 -17.18 -17.71
N ILE A 222 2.51 -16.45 -16.63
CA ILE A 222 2.78 -15.02 -16.64
C ILE A 222 4.25 -14.84 -16.31
N THR A 223 5.05 -14.46 -17.31
CA THR A 223 6.52 -14.38 -17.18
C THR A 223 6.97 -12.92 -17.23
N SER A 224 7.76 -12.49 -16.24
CA SER A 224 8.45 -11.20 -16.24
C SER A 224 9.96 -11.39 -16.42
N GLY A 225 10.73 -10.30 -16.34
CA GLY A 225 12.19 -10.36 -16.37
C GLY A 225 12.79 -11.14 -15.18
N VAL A 226 12.08 -11.22 -14.04
CA VAL A 226 12.58 -11.79 -12.79
C VAL A 226 12.03 -13.18 -12.47
N GLY A 227 11.07 -13.69 -13.26
CA GLY A 227 10.44 -14.97 -12.93
C GLY A 227 9.15 -15.24 -13.68
N TYR A 228 8.42 -16.27 -13.23
CA TYR A 228 7.06 -16.54 -13.69
C TYR A 228 6.17 -17.09 -12.58
N ILE A 229 4.86 -16.92 -12.76
CA ILE A 229 3.81 -17.63 -12.02
C ILE A 229 2.90 -18.37 -12.99
N VAL A 230 2.29 -19.47 -12.52
CA VAL A 230 1.23 -20.19 -13.24
C VAL A 230 -0.11 -19.98 -12.55
N ALA A 231 -1.03 -19.34 -13.26
CA ALA A 231 -2.36 -18.97 -12.77
C ALA A 231 -3.46 -19.50 -13.68
N LYS A 232 -4.72 -19.46 -13.23
CA LYS A 232 -5.88 -19.67 -14.11
C LYS A 232 -6.25 -18.37 -14.82
N ALA A 233 -6.65 -18.45 -16.09
CA ALA A 233 -7.21 -17.31 -16.80
C ALA A 233 -8.67 -17.05 -16.40
N ARG A 234 -9.00 -15.79 -16.17
CA ARG A 234 -10.37 -15.26 -16.20
C ARG A 234 -10.49 -14.37 -17.44
N VAL A 235 -11.16 -14.88 -18.47
CA VAL A 235 -11.33 -14.15 -19.73
C VAL A 235 -12.52 -13.19 -19.58
N THR A 236 -12.33 -11.90 -19.83
CA THR A 236 -13.35 -10.87 -19.60
C THR A 236 -13.11 -9.62 -20.44
N GLU A 237 -14.16 -8.91 -20.84
CA GLU A 237 -14.06 -7.59 -21.50
C GLU A 237 -13.69 -6.46 -20.53
N GLY A 238 -13.79 -6.69 -19.22
CA GLY A 238 -13.56 -5.67 -18.18
C GLY A 238 -12.10 -5.26 -17.97
N ILE A 239 -11.21 -5.59 -18.90
CA ILE A 239 -9.78 -5.28 -18.83
C ILE A 239 -9.25 -4.92 -20.22
N HIS A 240 -8.31 -3.97 -20.26
CA HIS A 240 -7.71 -3.50 -21.49
C HIS A 240 -6.91 -4.61 -22.21
N PRO A 241 -6.95 -4.72 -23.56
CA PRO A 241 -6.27 -5.78 -24.32
C PRO A 241 -4.76 -5.93 -24.08
N LYS A 242 -4.08 -4.87 -23.63
CA LYS A 242 -2.64 -4.86 -23.31
C LYS A 242 -2.32 -5.03 -21.82
N VAL A 243 -3.30 -5.44 -21.01
CA VAL A 243 -3.14 -5.57 -19.55
C VAL A 243 -3.55 -6.96 -19.10
N VAL A 244 -2.78 -7.51 -18.17
CA VAL A 244 -3.17 -8.68 -17.37
C VAL A 244 -3.22 -8.26 -15.90
N ALA A 245 -4.28 -8.63 -15.20
CA ALA A 245 -4.44 -8.24 -13.79
C ALA A 245 -4.53 -9.46 -12.88
N VAL A 246 -3.74 -9.47 -11.81
CA VAL A 246 -3.76 -10.53 -10.79
C VAL A 246 -3.89 -9.89 -9.42
N SER A 247 -4.83 -10.36 -8.59
CA SER A 247 -4.94 -9.80 -7.24
C SER A 247 -3.74 -10.19 -6.39
N ASN A 248 -3.20 -9.25 -5.59
CA ASN A 248 -2.13 -9.52 -4.61
C ASN A 248 -2.62 -10.08 -3.27
N THR A 249 -3.87 -10.50 -3.22
CA THR A 249 -4.52 -10.99 -2.00
C THR A 249 -4.05 -12.40 -1.64
N MET A 250 -3.96 -13.32 -2.62
CA MET A 250 -3.74 -14.74 -2.37
C MET A 250 -2.27 -15.15 -2.53
N GLY A 251 -1.97 -16.45 -2.39
CA GLY A 251 -0.63 -17.01 -2.55
C GLY A 251 0.17 -17.11 -1.25
N THR A 252 -0.39 -16.71 -0.11
CA THR A 252 0.27 -16.94 1.19
C THR A 252 0.35 -18.43 1.49
N LYS A 253 1.51 -18.88 1.96
CA LYS A 253 1.77 -20.28 2.35
C LYS A 253 1.46 -20.54 3.83
N PHE A 254 0.78 -19.60 4.49
CA PHE A 254 0.48 -19.65 5.92
C PHE A 254 -1.02 -19.72 6.18
N GLY A 255 -1.40 -20.64 7.07
CA GLY A 255 -2.77 -20.79 7.57
C GLY A 255 -3.62 -21.77 6.75
N ARG A 256 -4.41 -22.58 7.45
CA ARG A 256 -5.16 -23.71 6.84
C ARG A 256 -6.24 -23.25 5.86
N PHE A 257 -6.95 -22.17 6.15
CA PHE A 257 -7.98 -21.65 5.25
C PHE A 257 -7.34 -21.05 3.99
N ALA A 258 -6.27 -20.27 4.16
CA ALA A 258 -5.56 -19.66 3.03
C ALA A 258 -4.94 -20.70 2.09
N THR A 259 -4.37 -21.78 2.65
CA THR A 259 -3.68 -22.83 1.90
C THR A 259 -4.59 -23.97 1.43
N ALA A 260 -5.90 -23.87 1.69
CA ALA A 260 -6.87 -24.96 1.46
C ALA A 260 -6.49 -26.29 2.13
N ASN A 261 -5.73 -26.23 3.23
CA ASN A 261 -5.17 -27.41 3.88
C ASN A 261 -6.11 -27.94 4.98
N LYS A 262 -6.85 -29.00 4.65
CA LYS A 262 -7.72 -29.73 5.61
C LYS A 262 -6.94 -30.55 6.64
N MET A 263 -5.71 -30.95 6.32
CA MET A 263 -4.94 -32.00 6.99
C MET A 263 -3.59 -31.43 7.43
N GLY A 264 -3.62 -30.58 8.45
CA GLY A 264 -2.44 -29.87 8.93
C GLY A 264 -2.05 -30.22 10.36
N GLY A 265 -1.98 -31.50 10.73
CA GLY A 265 -1.55 -31.98 12.06
C GLY A 265 -2.28 -31.29 13.25
N LYS A 266 -1.75 -31.39 14.47
CA LYS A 266 -2.13 -30.44 15.54
C LYS A 266 -1.53 -29.07 15.22
N GLY A 267 -2.25 -27.98 15.49
CA GLY A 267 -1.71 -26.63 15.30
C GLY A 267 -0.34 -26.48 15.98
N LYS A 268 0.65 -25.89 15.28
CA LYS A 268 2.05 -25.78 15.74
C LYS A 268 2.24 -25.13 17.13
N PHE A 269 1.21 -24.45 17.64
CA PHE A 269 1.25 -23.71 18.90
C PHE A 269 0.13 -24.11 19.87
N GLY A 270 -0.39 -25.34 19.77
CA GLY A 270 -1.33 -25.89 20.75
C GLY A 270 -2.74 -25.27 20.75
N ALA A 271 -3.07 -24.44 19.76
CA ALA A 271 -4.44 -23.96 19.56
C ALA A 271 -5.37 -25.14 19.22
N ALA A 272 -6.58 -25.11 19.78
CA ALA A 272 -7.65 -26.02 19.39
C ALA A 272 -7.94 -25.86 17.88
N ASP A 273 -8.19 -26.97 17.21
CA ASP A 273 -8.55 -26.93 15.79
C ASP A 273 -9.90 -26.24 15.62
N ASP A 274 -9.99 -25.33 14.64
CA ASP A 274 -11.26 -24.71 14.25
C ASP A 274 -12.19 -25.80 13.66
N ALA A 275 -13.40 -25.91 14.21
CA ALA A 275 -14.37 -26.94 13.83
C ALA A 275 -14.76 -26.91 12.34
N ASP A 276 -14.57 -25.77 11.66
CA ASP A 276 -14.92 -25.57 10.26
C ASP A 276 -13.82 -25.97 9.27
N ILE A 277 -12.65 -26.40 9.74
CA ILE A 277 -11.54 -26.83 8.85
C ILE A 277 -11.99 -27.98 7.93
N LYS A 278 -12.86 -28.87 8.42
CA LYS A 278 -13.45 -29.95 7.62
C LYS A 278 -14.33 -29.44 6.46
N ASN A 279 -14.86 -28.23 6.57
CA ASN A 279 -15.81 -27.62 5.62
C ASN A 279 -15.11 -26.89 4.46
N ILE A 280 -13.77 -26.81 4.45
CA ILE A 280 -13.02 -26.23 3.33
C ILE A 280 -13.39 -26.99 2.05
N TRP A 281 -14.02 -26.34 1.08
CA TRP A 281 -14.41 -26.98 -0.19
C TRP A 281 -13.54 -26.53 -1.38
N TRP A 282 -12.79 -25.45 -1.20
CA TRP A 282 -11.81 -24.98 -2.18
C TRP A 282 -10.53 -25.82 -2.14
N LYS A 283 -9.74 -25.76 -3.22
CA LYS A 283 -8.59 -26.65 -3.47
C LYS A 283 -7.29 -25.92 -3.79
N THR A 284 -7.28 -24.59 -3.68
CA THR A 284 -6.18 -23.76 -4.17
C THR A 284 -5.85 -22.66 -3.16
N GLU A 285 -4.55 -22.36 -3.04
CA GLU A 285 -4.01 -21.30 -2.21
C GLU A 285 -3.82 -19.96 -2.97
N GLY A 286 -4.24 -19.92 -4.24
CA GLY A 286 -3.98 -18.80 -5.15
C GLY A 286 -2.50 -18.64 -5.54
N VAL A 287 -2.17 -17.50 -6.15
CA VAL A 287 -0.80 -17.09 -6.52
C VAL A 287 -0.51 -15.70 -5.95
N ASN A 288 0.75 -15.31 -5.79
CA ASN A 288 1.08 -13.91 -5.48
C ASN A 288 1.88 -13.29 -6.63
N PRO A 289 1.34 -12.28 -7.36
CA PRO A 289 2.06 -11.66 -8.47
C PRO A 289 3.27 -10.83 -8.01
N ASN A 290 3.37 -10.46 -6.73
CA ASN A 290 4.49 -9.68 -6.22
C ASN A 290 5.84 -10.37 -6.45
N ASP A 291 5.84 -11.71 -6.44
CA ASP A 291 7.03 -12.53 -6.66
C ASP A 291 7.66 -12.34 -8.06
N ILE A 292 6.89 -11.83 -9.03
CA ILE A 292 7.36 -11.59 -10.39
C ILE A 292 7.36 -10.10 -10.76
N ILE A 293 7.12 -9.20 -9.80
CA ILE A 293 7.22 -7.75 -10.00
C ILE A 293 8.65 -7.32 -9.65
N PRO A 294 9.45 -6.85 -10.62
CA PRO A 294 10.82 -6.44 -10.36
C PRO A 294 10.90 -5.32 -9.30
N ALA A 295 11.98 -5.31 -8.52
CA ALA A 295 12.19 -4.32 -7.46
C ALA A 295 12.70 -2.98 -8.03
N VAL A 296 11.91 -2.34 -8.88
CA VAL A 296 12.23 -1.02 -9.45
C VAL A 296 11.71 0.08 -8.53
N ALA A 297 12.57 1.04 -8.20
CA ALA A 297 12.20 2.21 -7.42
C ALA A 297 11.93 3.41 -8.35
N ASP A 298 10.93 4.23 -7.99
CA ASP A 298 10.74 5.55 -8.58
C ASP A 298 12.03 6.37 -8.37
N PRO A 299 12.66 6.86 -9.46
CA PRO A 299 13.92 7.60 -9.39
C PRO A 299 13.84 8.92 -8.59
N ILE A 300 12.63 9.42 -8.32
CA ILE A 300 12.41 10.64 -7.52
C ILE A 300 12.04 10.27 -6.07
N GLY A 301 10.93 9.55 -5.88
CA GLY A 301 10.36 9.26 -4.56
C GLY A 301 10.87 8.00 -3.88
N GLY A 302 11.64 7.15 -4.57
CA GLY A 302 12.21 5.91 -4.04
C GLY A 302 11.20 4.79 -3.76
N SER A 303 9.93 4.99 -4.10
CA SER A 303 8.86 4.01 -3.88
C SER A 303 8.87 2.93 -4.96
N ALA A 304 8.49 1.69 -4.63
CA ALA A 304 8.42 0.61 -5.60
C ALA A 304 7.36 0.86 -6.69
N THR A 305 7.68 0.52 -7.95
CA THR A 305 6.75 0.66 -9.10
C THR A 305 5.95 -0.64 -9.31
N TRP A 306 4.64 -0.60 -9.05
CA TRP A 306 3.81 -1.81 -8.98
C TRP A 306 2.94 -2.08 -10.22
N TYR A 307 2.77 -1.11 -11.11
CA TYR A 307 1.71 -1.11 -12.13
C TYR A 307 2.22 -0.89 -13.57
N ASP A 308 3.50 -1.15 -13.80
CA ASP A 308 4.19 -0.95 -15.08
C ASP A 308 5.06 -2.15 -15.50
N THR A 309 4.97 -3.27 -14.78
CA THR A 309 5.77 -4.47 -15.08
C THR A 309 5.35 -5.09 -16.41
N VAL A 310 6.28 -5.16 -17.36
CA VAL A 310 6.04 -5.86 -18.63
C VAL A 310 6.15 -7.36 -18.42
N VAL A 311 5.11 -8.09 -18.82
CA VAL A 311 5.05 -9.55 -18.77
C VAL A 311 4.67 -10.14 -20.11
N LYS A 312 5.07 -11.38 -20.35
CA LYS A 312 4.55 -12.22 -21.44
C LYS A 312 3.56 -13.22 -20.88
N VAL A 313 2.37 -13.28 -21.47
CA VAL A 313 1.33 -14.26 -21.12
C VAL A 313 1.25 -15.33 -22.20
N THR A 314 1.33 -16.59 -21.80
CA THR A 314 1.20 -17.75 -22.70
C THR A 314 0.30 -18.81 -22.08
N PRO A 315 -0.23 -19.77 -22.87
CA PRO A 315 -0.70 -21.03 -22.32
C PRO A 315 0.37 -21.64 -21.39
N ALA A 316 -0.07 -22.35 -20.35
CA ALA A 316 0.82 -23.10 -19.48
C ALA A 316 1.59 -24.17 -20.28
N GLN A 317 2.82 -24.43 -19.87
CA GLN A 317 3.67 -25.46 -20.50
C GLN A 317 3.32 -26.86 -19.98
N SER A 318 3.76 -27.89 -20.69
CA SER A 318 3.65 -29.27 -20.20
C SER A 318 4.33 -29.41 -18.84
N GLY A 319 3.59 -29.93 -17.86
CA GLY A 319 4.06 -30.11 -16.48
C GLY A 319 3.77 -28.93 -15.54
N ASP A 320 3.38 -27.76 -16.05
CA ASP A 320 2.97 -26.62 -15.21
C ASP A 320 1.74 -26.98 -14.38
N LYS A 321 1.78 -26.62 -13.09
CA LYS A 321 0.68 -26.73 -12.16
C LYS A 321 0.26 -25.35 -11.67
N PHE A 322 -1.02 -25.21 -11.37
CA PHE A 322 -1.50 -23.99 -10.72
C PHE A 322 -0.68 -23.70 -9.45
N GLY A 323 -0.23 -22.46 -9.29
CA GLY A 323 0.55 -22.06 -8.11
C GLY A 323 2.06 -22.16 -8.30
N ASP A 324 2.54 -22.83 -9.37
CA ASP A 324 3.96 -22.89 -9.68
C ASP A 324 4.52 -21.48 -9.84
N THR A 325 5.61 -21.23 -9.13
CA THR A 325 6.25 -19.92 -9.04
C THR A 325 7.76 -20.12 -9.11
N LYS A 326 8.41 -19.40 -10.02
CA LYS A 326 9.87 -19.36 -10.14
C LYS A 326 10.32 -17.92 -10.09
N VAL A 327 11.22 -17.61 -9.17
CA VAL A 327 11.74 -16.26 -8.93
C VAL A 327 13.26 -16.28 -8.95
N ASP A 328 13.85 -15.23 -9.49
CA ASP A 328 15.28 -14.99 -9.47
C ASP A 328 15.58 -13.68 -8.72
N ASN A 329 15.94 -13.82 -7.44
CA ASN A 329 16.26 -12.68 -6.57
C ASN A 329 17.47 -11.88 -7.06
N ALA A 330 18.43 -12.51 -7.75
CA ALA A 330 19.57 -11.77 -8.31
C ALA A 330 19.08 -10.80 -9.40
N LYS A 331 18.13 -11.23 -10.23
CA LYS A 331 17.51 -10.33 -11.22
C LYS A 331 16.71 -9.20 -10.60
N HIS A 332 16.04 -9.39 -9.46
CA HIS A 332 15.42 -8.26 -8.76
C HIS A 332 16.46 -7.18 -8.41
N VAL A 333 17.65 -7.59 -7.96
CA VAL A 333 18.74 -6.65 -7.66
C VAL A 333 19.27 -5.98 -8.94
N GLU A 334 19.36 -6.71 -10.06
CA GLU A 334 19.73 -6.13 -11.36
C GLU A 334 18.72 -5.07 -11.82
N PHE A 335 17.42 -5.36 -11.75
CA PHE A 335 16.35 -4.41 -12.07
C PHE A 335 16.37 -3.19 -11.13
N PHE A 336 16.63 -3.39 -9.84
CA PHE A 336 16.80 -2.29 -8.90
C PHE A 336 17.96 -1.38 -9.33
N LYS A 337 19.13 -1.97 -9.64
CA LYS A 337 20.31 -1.22 -10.10
C LYS A 337 20.05 -0.49 -11.41
N GLU A 338 19.34 -1.12 -12.36
CA GLU A 338 18.94 -0.48 -13.61
C GLU A 338 17.99 0.69 -13.36
N GLY A 339 16.96 0.51 -12.52
CA GLY A 339 16.04 1.58 -12.12
C GLY A 339 16.77 2.77 -11.51
N MET A 340 17.76 2.51 -10.65
CA MET A 340 18.58 3.55 -10.03
C MET A 340 19.47 4.32 -11.02
N GLN A 341 19.70 3.82 -12.24
CA GLN A 341 20.37 4.60 -13.28
C GLN A 341 19.54 5.82 -13.73
N TYR A 342 18.23 5.82 -13.49
CA TYR A 342 17.32 6.92 -13.81
C TYR A 342 17.16 7.94 -12.67
N ALA A 343 17.64 7.64 -11.46
CA ALA A 343 17.68 8.60 -10.36
C ALA A 343 18.62 9.76 -10.70
N TYR A 344 18.52 10.90 -10.01
CA TYR A 344 19.29 12.10 -10.36
C TYR A 344 20.82 11.91 -10.30
N SER A 345 21.27 10.91 -9.56
CA SER A 345 22.67 10.50 -9.43
C SER A 345 23.09 9.39 -10.40
N GLY A 346 22.17 8.90 -11.23
CA GLY A 346 22.36 7.79 -12.15
C GLY A 346 22.79 8.24 -13.55
N SER A 347 23.42 7.34 -14.29
CA SER A 347 23.98 7.63 -15.62
C SER A 347 22.93 7.92 -16.70
N LYS A 348 21.70 7.43 -16.54
CA LYS A 348 20.58 7.62 -17.48
C LYS A 348 19.69 8.81 -17.13
N HIS A 349 19.99 9.56 -16.06
CA HIS A 349 19.19 10.71 -15.63
C HIS A 349 19.01 11.74 -16.75
N LYS A 350 20.12 12.16 -17.37
CA LYS A 350 20.12 13.10 -18.49
C LYS A 350 19.27 12.62 -19.68
N GLU A 351 19.26 11.32 -19.94
CA GLU A 351 18.49 10.73 -21.04
C GLU A 351 16.98 10.83 -20.83
N MET A 352 16.53 10.85 -19.57
CA MET A 352 15.12 11.03 -19.21
C MET A 352 14.69 12.49 -19.21
N HIS A 353 15.65 13.41 -19.10
CA HIS A 353 15.43 14.84 -18.98
C HIS A 353 16.18 15.67 -20.05
N PRO A 354 16.10 15.31 -21.35
CA PRO A 354 16.82 16.02 -22.40
C PRO A 354 16.36 17.47 -22.57
N GLU A 355 15.17 17.82 -22.06
CA GLU A 355 14.63 19.16 -22.11
C GLU A 355 15.23 20.11 -21.06
N VAL A 356 15.91 19.59 -20.04
CA VAL A 356 16.45 20.39 -18.94
C VAL A 356 17.81 20.97 -19.32
N LYS A 357 17.91 22.30 -19.30
CA LYS A 357 19.12 23.04 -19.64
C LYS A 357 19.89 23.40 -18.38
N ILE A 358 20.81 22.52 -17.97
CA ILE A 358 21.70 22.71 -16.82
C ILE A 358 23.12 22.23 -17.14
N ASP A 359 24.09 22.67 -16.34
CA ASP A 359 25.42 22.06 -16.27
C ASP A 359 25.32 20.69 -15.55
N TRP A 360 25.18 19.63 -16.35
CA TRP A 360 25.02 18.25 -15.87
C TRP A 360 26.21 17.73 -15.06
N ASP A 361 27.39 18.31 -15.22
CA ASP A 361 28.60 17.92 -14.48
C ASP A 361 28.65 18.55 -13.09
N LYS A 362 27.73 19.47 -12.78
CA LYS A 362 27.63 20.20 -11.49
C LYS A 362 26.38 19.87 -10.70
N LEU A 363 25.72 18.74 -10.98
CA LEU A 363 24.60 18.31 -10.14
C LEU A 363 25.06 18.07 -8.69
N PRO A 364 24.22 18.41 -7.69
CA PRO A 364 24.52 18.12 -6.29
C PRO A 364 24.82 16.64 -6.08
N LYS A 365 25.76 16.32 -5.19
CA LYS A 365 26.04 14.93 -4.84
C LYS A 365 24.92 14.37 -3.95
N PRO A 366 24.65 13.04 -4.01
CA PRO A 366 23.83 12.38 -3.01
C PRO A 366 24.41 12.58 -1.61
N GLU A 367 23.60 13.13 -0.73
CA GLU A 367 23.93 13.29 0.68
C GLU A 367 22.99 12.43 1.51
N LEU A 368 23.56 11.55 2.32
CA LEU A 368 22.83 10.92 3.42
C LEU A 368 22.54 12.01 4.45
N LYS A 369 21.39 12.67 4.31
CA LYS A 369 20.88 13.51 5.39
C LYS A 369 20.60 12.60 6.58
N LYS A 370 21.30 12.83 7.70
CA LYS A 370 20.89 12.25 8.98
C LYS A 370 19.44 12.69 9.18
N GLY A 371 18.51 11.73 9.17
CA GLY A 371 17.08 12.00 9.22
C GLY A 371 16.72 12.85 10.45
N HIS A 372 15.65 13.63 10.29
CA HIS A 372 15.01 14.36 11.40
C HIS A 372 14.43 13.42 12.44
#